data_AF-A0A9E1WM84-F1
#
_entry.id   AF-A0A9E1WM84-F1
#
_cell.length_a   1.000
_cell.length_b   1.000
_cell.length_c   1.000
_cell.angle_alpha   90.00
_cell.angle_beta   90.00
_cell.angle_gamma   90.00
#
_symmetry.space_group_name_H-M   'P 1'
#
loop_
_entity.id
_entity.type
_entity.pdbx_description
1 polymer ?
#
loop_
_entity_poly.entity_id
_entity_poly.type
_entity_poly.pdbx_seq_one_letter_code
_entity_poly.pdbx_strand_id
1 'polypeptide(L)'
;TNQSIVQRALGAKSLAEGQKGVLIAACFKLLGPIAIVLPGIIAFYMFKDQLGPGDSMLAYPMLVKEILPAPMVGFFAAVMVGAVLSTFNSVLNSSATLFSQGIYQVFMNRDATGREMVWSGRACSIVLAIAAMIAAPMINTDGSLYNYLQKINATFFGPMLAVIMLGFLTRFVTARSAKIAMIVGPVLFYLLTGTFDGEVQSIAKSMLGTEDNIHFLHFLALVFLITAAMMVLISKIWPEDYKEKSLDAHKVDMTPWKHAKSAGFIISGLVIIIYVILAQ
;
A
#
# COMPACT_ATOMS: atom_id res chain seq x y z
N THR A 1 0.54 -0.97 -6.91
CA THR A 1 0.09 -2.36 -6.99
C THR A 1 0.61 -3.15 -5.81
N ASN A 2 -0.28 -3.75 -5.01
CA ASN A 2 0.15 -4.60 -3.89
C ASN A 2 0.41 -6.02 -4.41
N GLN A 3 1.68 -6.42 -4.42
CA GLN A 3 2.12 -7.69 -4.99
C GLN A 3 1.39 -8.89 -4.39
N SER A 4 1.09 -8.86 -3.09
CA SER A 4 0.37 -9.95 -2.41
C SER A 4 -1.07 -10.13 -2.92
N ILE A 5 -1.73 -9.05 -3.34
CA ILE A 5 -3.10 -9.09 -3.86
C ILE A 5 -3.09 -9.56 -5.32
N VAL A 6 -2.16 -9.03 -6.14
CA VAL A 6 -2.02 -9.44 -7.54
C VAL A 6 -1.64 -10.89 -7.65
N GLN A 7 -0.70 -11.39 -6.84
CA GLN A 7 -0.32 -12.80 -6.84
C GLN A 7 -1.50 -13.71 -6.44
N ARG A 8 -2.33 -13.32 -5.47
CA ARG A 8 -3.55 -14.08 -5.12
C ARG A 8 -4.58 -14.09 -6.25
N ALA A 9 -4.73 -12.97 -6.96
CA ALA A 9 -5.62 -12.89 -8.11
C ALA A 9 -5.11 -13.71 -9.31
N LEU A 10 -3.80 -13.66 -9.58
CA LEU A 10 -3.16 -14.42 -10.67
C LEU A 10 -3.03 -15.92 -10.35
N GLY A 11 -3.03 -16.30 -9.07
CA GLY A 11 -3.07 -17.68 -8.63
C GLY A 11 -4.48 -18.30 -8.63
N ALA A 12 -5.50 -17.56 -9.06
CA ALA A 12 -6.87 -18.07 -9.16
C ALA A 12 -7.00 -19.11 -10.29
N LYS A 13 -7.95 -20.03 -10.13
CA LYS A 13 -8.20 -21.11 -11.10
C LYS A 13 -8.67 -20.60 -12.47
N SER A 14 -9.35 -19.46 -12.50
CA SER A 14 -9.86 -18.79 -13.70
C SER A 14 -10.04 -17.29 -13.43
N LEU A 15 -10.19 -16.50 -14.49
CA LEU A 15 -10.52 -15.08 -14.38
C LEU A 15 -11.80 -14.87 -13.57
N ALA A 16 -12.82 -15.69 -13.78
CA ALA A 16 -14.09 -15.63 -13.05
C ALA A 16 -13.91 -15.81 -11.53
N GLU A 17 -13.11 -16.78 -11.09
CA GLU A 17 -12.84 -17.01 -9.66
C GLU A 17 -11.99 -15.88 -9.07
N GLY A 18 -11.01 -15.37 -9.81
CA GLY A 18 -10.23 -14.19 -9.41
C GLY A 18 -11.13 -12.96 -9.19
N GLN A 19 -12.06 -12.71 -10.11
CA GLN A 19 -13.03 -11.60 -10.00
C GLN A 19 -13.94 -11.75 -8.78
N LYS A 20 -14.49 -12.93 -8.53
CA LYS A 20 -15.31 -13.19 -7.32
C LYS A 20 -14.52 -12.90 -6.05
N GLY A 21 -13.29 -13.40 -5.95
CA GLY A 21 -12.42 -13.17 -4.80
C GLY A 21 -12.13 -11.68 -4.55
N VAL A 22 -11.81 -10.93 -5.61
CA VAL A 22 -11.56 -9.48 -5.51
C VAL A 22 -12.82 -8.72 -5.12
N LEU A 23 -13.99 -9.07 -5.66
CA LEU A 23 -15.27 -8.41 -5.34
C LEU A 23 -15.73 -8.70 -3.90
N ILE A 24 -15.56 -9.93 -3.42
CA ILE A 24 -15.83 -10.30 -2.02
C ILE A 24 -14.91 -9.50 -1.09
N ALA A 25 -13.62 -9.41 -1.41
CA ALA A 25 -12.67 -8.60 -0.64
C ALA A 25 -13.05 -7.10 -0.64
N ALA A 26 -13.53 -6.57 -1.77
CA ALA A 26 -14.02 -5.20 -1.87
C ALA A 26 -15.26 -4.97 -1.00
N CYS A 27 -16.20 -5.92 -0.95
CA CYS A 27 -17.36 -5.87 -0.08
C CYS A 27 -16.96 -5.84 1.41
N PHE A 28 -16.08 -6.74 1.86
CA PHE A 28 -15.60 -6.74 3.25
C PHE A 28 -14.84 -5.46 3.63
N LYS A 29 -14.15 -4.81 2.67
CA LYS A 29 -13.50 -3.52 2.92
C LYS A 29 -14.47 -2.40 3.30
N LEU A 30 -15.74 -2.49 2.90
CA LEU A 30 -16.77 -1.51 3.30
C LEU A 30 -17.03 -1.53 4.81
N LEU A 31 -16.79 -2.66 5.47
CA LEU A 31 -16.92 -2.78 6.93
C LEU A 31 -15.74 -2.16 7.69
N GLY A 32 -14.62 -1.90 7.02
CA GLY A 32 -13.38 -1.42 7.65
C GLY A 32 -13.56 -0.14 8.48
N PRO A 33 -14.17 0.94 7.93
CA PRO A 33 -14.44 2.15 8.70
C PRO A 33 -15.35 1.91 9.91
N ILE A 34 -16.37 1.06 9.78
CA ILE A 34 -17.29 0.74 10.87
C ILE A 34 -16.57 -0.06 11.97
N ALA A 35 -15.70 -1.00 11.60
CA ALA A 35 -15.00 -1.86 12.53
C ALA A 35 -13.81 -1.17 13.22
N ILE A 36 -13.19 -0.16 12.60
CA ILE A 36 -11.92 0.44 13.07
C ILE A 36 -12.07 1.93 13.40
N VAL A 37 -12.70 2.72 12.52
CA VAL A 37 -12.79 4.18 12.68
C VAL A 37 -13.86 4.56 13.69
N LEU A 38 -15.05 3.94 13.60
CA LEU A 38 -16.16 4.26 14.51
C LEU A 38 -15.81 4.02 15.98
N PRO A 39 -15.17 2.90 16.39
CA PRO A 39 -14.66 2.76 17.75
C PRO A 39 -13.66 3.85 18.15
N GLY A 40 -12.79 4.30 17.23
CA GLY A 40 -11.88 5.42 17.49
C GLY A 40 -12.61 6.72 17.82
N ILE A 41 -13.72 7.00 17.10
CA ILE A 41 -14.56 8.18 17.36
C ILE A 41 -15.26 8.07 18.72
N ILE A 42 -15.83 6.89 19.04
CA ILE A 42 -16.46 6.63 20.34
C ILE A 42 -15.45 6.82 21.47
N ALA A 43 -14.26 6.24 21.33
CA ALA A 43 -13.17 6.37 22.30
C ALA A 43 -12.75 7.83 22.49
N PHE A 44 -12.68 8.62 21.41
CA PHE A 44 -12.39 10.05 21.52
C PHE A 44 -13.43 10.77 22.39
N TYR A 45 -14.73 10.58 22.15
CA TYR A 45 -15.75 11.24 22.98
C TYR A 45 -15.78 10.77 24.45
N MET A 46 -15.44 9.51 24.71
CA MET A 46 -15.40 8.96 26.06
C MET A 46 -14.15 9.38 26.85
N PHE A 47 -13.00 9.51 26.17
CA PHE A 47 -11.70 9.66 26.81
C PHE A 47 -10.93 10.93 26.40
N LYS A 48 -11.55 11.88 25.68
CA LYS A 48 -10.90 13.14 25.25
C LYS A 48 -10.24 13.94 26.38
N ASP A 49 -10.76 13.85 27.60
CA ASP A 49 -10.22 14.55 28.77
C ASP A 49 -9.06 13.79 29.44
N GLN A 50 -8.84 12.53 29.04
CA GLN A 50 -7.79 11.63 29.54
C GLN A 50 -6.69 11.36 28.49
N LEU A 51 -7.02 11.48 27.20
CA LEU A 51 -6.12 11.26 26.06
C LEU A 51 -5.45 12.58 25.69
N GLY A 52 -4.12 12.65 25.86
CA GLY A 52 -3.33 13.79 25.40
C GLY A 52 -3.07 13.79 23.89
N PRO A 53 -2.54 14.89 23.34
CA PRO A 53 -2.02 14.93 21.97
C PRO A 53 -0.81 13.96 21.87
N GLY A 54 -1.06 12.77 21.31
CA GLY A 54 -0.07 11.68 21.21
C GLY A 54 -0.63 10.32 21.62
N ASP A 55 -1.68 10.29 22.46
CA ASP A 55 -2.24 9.03 22.98
C ASP A 55 -3.27 8.38 22.04
N SER A 56 -3.34 8.82 20.78
CA SER A 56 -4.34 8.37 19.81
C SER A 56 -4.34 6.84 19.62
N MET A 57 -3.19 6.19 19.83
CA MET A 57 -3.07 4.73 19.73
C MET A 57 -3.66 3.98 20.93
N LEU A 58 -3.81 4.64 22.08
CA LEU A 58 -4.39 4.06 23.30
C LEU A 58 -5.92 4.10 23.29
N ALA A 59 -6.53 4.90 22.41
CA ALA A 59 -7.97 5.07 22.32
C ALA A 59 -8.71 3.73 22.12
N TYR A 60 -8.27 2.89 21.17
CA TYR A 60 -8.94 1.63 20.88
C TYR A 60 -8.77 0.58 22.01
N PRO A 61 -7.55 0.34 22.53
CA PRO A 61 -7.37 -0.52 23.71
C PRO A 61 -8.15 -0.07 24.95
N MET A 62 -8.20 1.24 25.23
CA MET A 62 -8.96 1.76 26.38
C MET A 62 -10.46 1.51 26.23
N LEU A 63 -11.00 1.73 25.03
CA LEU A 63 -12.40 1.45 24.76
C LEU A 63 -12.74 -0.04 24.93
N VAL A 64 -11.88 -0.93 24.45
CA VAL A 64 -12.06 -2.37 24.60
C VAL A 64 -12.06 -2.78 26.08
N LYS A 65 -11.14 -2.21 26.86
CA LYS A 65 -11.06 -2.47 28.31
C LYS A 65 -12.30 -2.01 29.06
N GLU A 66 -12.88 -0.88 28.64
CA GLU A 66 -14.07 -0.30 29.27
C GLU A 66 -15.35 -1.09 28.94
N ILE A 67 -15.48 -1.57 27.70
CA ILE A 67 -16.72 -2.21 27.23
C ILE A 67 -16.75 -3.72 27.49
N LEU A 68 -15.61 -4.41 27.33
CA LEU A 68 -15.59 -5.88 27.38
C LEU A 68 -15.41 -6.42 28.81
N PRO A 69 -16.05 -7.56 29.15
CA PRO A 69 -15.78 -8.25 30.41
C PRO A 69 -14.34 -8.77 30.44
N ALA A 70 -13.77 -8.92 31.64
CA ALA A 70 -12.35 -9.26 31.82
C ALA A 70 -11.83 -10.44 30.99
N PRO A 71 -12.55 -11.58 30.82
CA PRO A 71 -12.09 -12.68 29.97
C PRO A 71 -11.99 -12.28 28.49
N MET A 72 -12.89 -11.42 28.01
CA MET A 72 -12.92 -10.97 26.62
C MET A 72 -11.82 -9.96 26.32
N VAL A 73 -11.37 -9.17 27.31
CA VAL A 73 -10.20 -8.29 27.17
C VAL A 73 -8.93 -9.12 26.91
N GLY A 74 -8.74 -10.20 27.68
CA GLY A 74 -7.63 -11.13 27.46
C GLY A 74 -7.69 -11.84 26.11
N PHE A 75 -8.89 -12.28 25.72
CA PHE A 75 -9.12 -12.86 24.39
C PHE A 75 -8.79 -11.87 23.27
N PHE A 76 -9.25 -10.62 23.39
CA PHE A 76 -8.95 -9.56 22.44
C PHE A 76 -7.44 -9.32 22.30
N ALA A 77 -6.71 -9.22 23.42
CA ALA A 77 -5.26 -9.08 23.41
C ALA A 77 -4.58 -10.23 22.68
N ALA A 78 -5.01 -11.48 22.92
CA ALA A 78 -4.49 -12.65 22.22
C ALA A 78 -4.76 -12.61 20.70
N VAL A 79 -5.97 -12.21 20.29
CA VAL A 79 -6.34 -12.05 18.87
C VAL A 79 -5.49 -10.96 18.20
N MET A 80 -5.28 -9.82 18.86
CA MET A 80 -4.46 -8.73 18.33
C MET A 80 -3.01 -9.16 18.12
N VAL A 81 -2.40 -9.83 19.10
CA VAL A 81 -1.03 -10.37 18.97
C VAL A 81 -0.97 -11.39 17.83
N GLY A 82 -1.95 -12.30 17.74
CA GLY A 82 -2.04 -13.27 16.65
C GLY A 82 -2.16 -12.61 15.27
N ALA A 83 -2.99 -11.57 15.14
CA ALA A 83 -3.17 -10.81 13.90
C ALA A 83 -1.90 -10.05 13.47
N VAL A 84 -1.20 -9.42 14.43
CA VAL A 84 0.08 -8.74 14.19
C VAL A 84 1.15 -9.73 13.73
N LEU A 85 1.30 -10.85 14.43
CA LEU A 85 2.26 -11.90 14.07
C LEU A 85 1.94 -12.53 12.70
N SER A 86 0.67 -12.76 12.40
CA SER A 86 0.22 -13.26 11.09
C SER A 86 0.61 -12.30 9.95
N THR A 87 0.35 -11.01 10.14
CA THR A 87 0.70 -9.96 9.16
C THR A 87 2.22 -9.85 9.00
N PHE A 88 2.96 -9.84 10.11
CA PHE A 88 4.41 -9.79 10.12
C PHE A 88 5.03 -10.98 9.36
N ASN A 89 4.57 -12.20 9.64
CA ASN A 89 5.00 -13.40 8.93
C ASN A 89 4.66 -13.36 7.44
N SER A 90 3.48 -12.85 7.07
CA SER A 90 3.08 -12.70 5.66
C SER A 90 3.98 -11.72 4.91
N VAL A 91 4.38 -10.61 5.55
CA VAL A 91 5.28 -9.62 4.95
C VAL A 91 6.68 -10.20 4.80
N LEU A 92 7.24 -10.83 5.84
CA LEU A 92 8.55 -11.49 5.77
C LEU A 92 8.59 -12.56 4.68
N ASN A 93 7.57 -13.40 4.57
CA ASN A 93 7.53 -14.44 3.54
C ASN A 93 7.47 -13.86 2.11
N SER A 94 6.72 -12.77 1.92
CA SER A 94 6.64 -12.10 0.62
C SER A 94 7.97 -11.44 0.25
N SER A 95 8.62 -10.77 1.21
CA SER A 95 9.95 -10.16 1.03
C SER A 95 11.03 -11.21 0.76
N ALA A 96 11.00 -12.34 1.48
CA ALA A 96 11.91 -13.46 1.25
C ALA A 96 11.79 -14.04 -0.16
N THR A 97 10.55 -14.17 -0.67
CA THR A 97 10.29 -14.65 -2.02
C THR A 97 10.79 -13.65 -3.06
N LEU A 98 10.48 -12.35 -2.88
CA LEU A 98 10.96 -11.28 -3.75
C LEU A 98 12.50 -11.21 -3.78
N PHE A 99 13.15 -11.33 -2.63
CA PHE A 99 14.61 -11.36 -2.56
C PHE A 99 15.18 -12.61 -3.21
N SER A 100 14.67 -13.80 -2.87
CA SER A 100 15.22 -15.05 -3.36
C SER A 100 15.08 -15.20 -4.88
N GLN A 101 13.87 -15.00 -5.41
CA GLN A 101 13.61 -15.15 -6.84
C GLN A 101 14.03 -13.92 -7.65
N GLY A 102 13.85 -12.72 -7.10
CA GLY A 102 14.06 -11.47 -7.84
C GLY A 102 15.49 -10.94 -7.76
N ILE A 103 16.22 -11.22 -6.67
CA ILE A 103 17.57 -10.70 -6.44
C ILE A 103 18.59 -11.82 -6.43
N TYR A 104 18.46 -12.78 -5.52
CA TYR A 104 19.44 -13.85 -5.33
C TYR A 104 19.59 -14.70 -6.60
N GLN A 105 18.49 -15.23 -7.13
CA GLN A 105 18.55 -16.04 -8.34
C GLN A 105 19.00 -15.24 -9.57
N VAL A 106 18.55 -13.99 -9.74
CA VAL A 106 18.85 -13.24 -10.97
C VAL A 106 20.29 -12.70 -11.00
N PHE A 107 20.79 -12.22 -9.87
CA PHE A 107 22.04 -11.45 -9.81
C PHE A 107 23.18 -12.14 -9.04
N MET A 108 22.88 -13.07 -8.12
CA MET A 108 23.92 -13.71 -7.28
C MET A 108 24.20 -15.15 -7.73
N ASN A 109 23.17 -15.97 -7.93
CA ASN A 109 23.31 -17.35 -8.36
C ASN A 109 22.16 -17.76 -9.30
N ARG A 110 22.42 -17.70 -10.61
CA ARG A 110 21.44 -18.01 -11.67
C ARG A 110 20.95 -19.45 -11.66
N ASP A 111 21.80 -20.38 -11.25
CA ASP A 111 21.52 -21.80 -11.23
C ASP A 111 21.15 -22.30 -9.82
N ALA A 112 20.74 -21.38 -8.94
CA ALA A 112 20.38 -21.70 -7.56
C ALA A 112 19.32 -22.81 -7.49
N THR A 113 19.64 -23.85 -6.73
CA THR A 113 18.73 -24.95 -6.42
C THR A 113 17.58 -24.46 -5.52
N GLY A 114 16.48 -25.21 -5.48
CA GLY A 114 15.34 -24.90 -4.59
C GLY A 114 15.74 -24.77 -3.11
N ARG A 115 16.75 -25.53 -2.66
CA ARG A 115 17.26 -25.47 -1.29
C ARG A 115 18.02 -24.17 -1.01
N GLU A 116 18.85 -23.73 -1.96
CA GLU A 116 19.59 -22.46 -1.87
C GLU A 116 18.65 -21.26 -1.91
N MET A 117 17.59 -21.32 -2.74
CA MET A 117 16.54 -20.31 -2.75
C MET A 117 15.85 -20.20 -1.38
N VAL A 118 15.41 -21.31 -0.79
CA VAL A 118 14.80 -21.29 0.55
C VAL A 118 15.76 -20.75 1.61
N TRP A 119 17.04 -21.13 1.55
CA TRP A 119 18.05 -20.63 2.49
C TRP A 119 18.26 -19.11 2.36
N SER A 120 18.43 -18.60 1.13
CA SER A 120 18.55 -17.16 0.88
C SER A 120 17.34 -16.38 1.36
N GLY A 121 16.12 -16.91 1.17
CA GLY A 121 14.89 -16.31 1.66
C GLY A 121 14.84 -16.27 3.18
N ARG A 122 15.22 -17.34 3.88
CA ARG A 122 15.31 -17.38 5.35
C ARG A 122 16.33 -16.39 5.90
N ALA A 123 17.51 -16.31 5.27
CA ALA A 123 18.54 -15.34 5.65
C ALA A 123 18.02 -13.90 5.51
N CYS A 124 17.37 -13.59 4.39
CA CYS A 124 16.72 -12.29 4.17
C CYS A 124 15.66 -11.99 5.24
N SER A 125 14.79 -12.94 5.57
CA SER A 125 13.78 -12.77 6.63
C SER A 125 14.39 -12.44 7.99
N ILE A 126 15.47 -13.13 8.38
CA ILE A 126 16.15 -12.87 9.66
C ILE A 126 16.74 -11.46 9.69
N VAL A 127 17.43 -11.07 8.62
CA VAL A 127 18.01 -9.72 8.51
C VAL A 127 16.93 -8.64 8.57
N LEU A 128 15.83 -8.82 7.82
CA LEU A 128 14.71 -7.88 7.84
C LEU A 128 14.02 -7.82 9.20
N ALA A 129 13.87 -8.95 9.89
CA ALA A 129 13.27 -8.99 11.23
C ALA A 129 14.14 -8.23 12.25
N ILE A 130 15.45 -8.44 12.23
CA ILE A 130 16.39 -7.72 13.11
C ILE A 130 16.39 -6.22 12.78
N ALA A 131 16.45 -5.86 11.50
CA ALA A 131 16.39 -4.47 11.06
C ALA A 131 15.09 -3.79 11.51
N ALA A 132 13.95 -4.49 11.41
CA ALA A 132 12.66 -3.99 11.89
C ALA A 132 12.63 -3.79 13.41
N MET A 133 13.22 -4.72 14.19
CA MET A 133 13.32 -4.58 15.66
C MET A 133 14.19 -3.39 16.07
N ILE A 134 15.24 -3.09 15.31
CA ILE A 134 16.11 -1.92 15.55
C ILE A 134 15.43 -0.63 15.12
N ALA A 135 14.70 -0.64 14.00
CA ALA A 135 14.05 0.55 13.46
C ALA A 135 12.76 0.93 14.21
N ALA A 136 12.02 -0.05 14.76
CA ALA A 136 10.73 0.19 15.39
C ALA A 136 10.76 1.25 16.52
N PRO A 137 11.74 1.24 17.46
CA PRO A 137 11.86 2.28 18.49
C PRO A 137 12.21 3.67 17.96
N MET A 138 12.72 3.78 16.72
CA MET A 138 13.11 5.05 16.11
C MET A 138 11.92 5.78 15.47
N ILE A 139 10.75 5.13 15.37
CA ILE A 139 9.56 5.72 14.79
C ILE A 139 8.95 6.68 15.80
N ASN A 140 8.90 7.97 15.45
CA ASN A 140 8.20 8.98 16.24
C ASN A 140 6.68 8.67 16.21
N THR A 141 6.08 8.56 17.40
CA THR A 141 4.66 8.23 17.60
C THR A 141 3.83 9.41 18.11
N ASP A 142 4.42 10.60 18.21
CA ASP A 142 3.80 11.82 18.76
C ASP A 142 2.67 12.35 17.86
N GLY A 143 2.61 11.87 16.61
CA GLY A 143 1.53 12.14 15.66
C GLY A 143 0.73 10.89 15.27
N SER A 144 -0.12 11.03 14.25
CA SER A 144 -0.82 9.89 13.67
C SER A 144 0.18 8.92 13.01
N LEU A 145 0.49 7.81 13.69
CA LEU A 145 1.30 6.72 13.11
C LEU A 145 0.69 6.21 11.80
N TYR A 146 -0.64 6.25 11.68
CA TYR A 146 -1.31 5.96 10.43
C TYR A 146 -0.86 6.90 9.31
N ASN A 147 -0.85 8.22 9.54
CA ASN A 147 -0.38 9.20 8.55
C ASN A 147 1.11 9.02 8.24
N TYR A 148 1.94 8.73 9.24
CA TYR A 148 3.36 8.43 9.04
C TYR A 148 3.55 7.22 8.11
N LEU A 149 2.88 6.09 8.40
CA LEU A 149 2.94 4.89 7.57
C LEU A 149 2.36 5.13 6.16
N GLN A 150 1.29 5.92 6.06
CA GLN A 150 0.71 6.30 4.77
C GLN A 150 1.65 7.18 3.95
N LYS A 151 2.41 8.08 4.59
CA LYS A 151 3.42 8.90 3.93
C LYS A 151 4.57 8.03 3.38
N ILE A 152 5.04 7.05 4.15
CA ILE A 152 6.03 6.06 3.68
C ILE A 152 5.48 5.27 2.48
N ASN A 153 4.24 4.78 2.58
CA ASN A 153 3.60 4.04 1.48
C ASN A 153 3.42 4.91 0.23
N ALA A 154 3.05 6.18 0.40
CA ALA A 154 2.84 7.14 -0.67
C ALA A 154 4.11 7.37 -1.50
N THR A 155 5.28 7.41 -0.85
CA THR A 155 6.61 7.51 -1.50
C THR A 155 6.80 6.51 -2.62
N PHE A 156 6.32 5.27 -2.44
CA PHE A 156 6.45 4.22 -3.45
C PHE A 156 5.21 4.09 -4.33
N PHE A 157 4.01 4.26 -3.76
CA PHE A 157 2.76 3.99 -4.47
C PHE A 157 2.45 5.00 -5.57
N GLY A 158 2.73 6.29 -5.40
CA GLY A 158 2.48 7.30 -6.42
C GLY A 158 3.28 7.04 -7.71
N PRO A 159 4.62 6.98 -7.64
CA PRO A 159 5.47 6.70 -8.79
C PRO A 159 5.19 5.35 -9.43
N MET A 160 5.01 4.29 -8.62
CA MET A 160 4.67 2.97 -9.14
C MET A 160 3.33 2.97 -9.88
N LEU A 161 2.34 3.74 -9.40
CA LEU A 161 1.06 3.90 -10.10
C LEU A 161 1.27 4.55 -11.46
N ALA A 162 2.11 5.60 -11.56
CA ALA A 162 2.42 6.25 -12.84
C ALA A 162 3.04 5.25 -13.83
N VAL A 163 4.02 4.47 -13.38
CA VAL A 163 4.70 3.46 -14.21
C VAL A 163 3.72 2.40 -14.72
N ILE A 164 2.91 1.86 -13.82
CA ILE A 164 1.96 0.78 -14.16
C ILE A 164 0.84 1.30 -15.05
N MET A 165 0.28 2.47 -14.71
CA MET A 165 -0.80 3.06 -15.48
C MET A 165 -0.35 3.39 -16.90
N LEU A 166 0.81 4.03 -17.06
CA LEU A 166 1.36 4.32 -18.38
C LEU A 166 1.77 3.04 -19.12
N GLY A 167 2.34 2.05 -18.45
CA GLY A 167 2.71 0.77 -19.06
C GLY A 167 1.50 -0.03 -19.57
N PHE A 168 0.33 0.09 -18.94
CA PHE A 168 -0.90 -0.57 -19.39
C PHE A 168 -1.69 0.25 -20.41
N LEU A 169 -1.74 1.58 -20.27
CA LEU A 169 -2.56 2.46 -21.12
C LEU A 169 -1.85 2.94 -22.38
N THR A 170 -0.53 2.80 -22.45
CA THR A 170 0.27 3.28 -23.60
C THR A 170 1.18 2.18 -24.12
N ARG A 171 1.53 2.27 -25.41
CA ARG A 171 2.43 1.31 -26.07
C ARG A 171 3.83 1.85 -26.34
N PHE A 172 4.05 3.14 -26.13
CA PHE A 172 5.31 3.82 -26.47
C PHE A 172 6.25 3.99 -25.28
N VAL A 173 5.80 3.65 -24.07
CA VAL A 173 6.61 3.83 -22.85
C VAL A 173 7.70 2.78 -22.76
N THR A 174 8.94 3.25 -22.62
CA THR A 174 10.13 2.39 -22.71
C THR A 174 10.54 1.82 -21.36
N ALA A 175 11.25 0.70 -21.35
CA ALA A 175 11.70 0.05 -20.10
C ALA A 175 12.69 0.96 -19.35
N ARG A 176 13.50 1.75 -20.08
CA ARG A 176 14.38 2.77 -19.48
C ARG A 176 13.59 3.84 -18.74
N SER A 177 12.55 4.39 -19.35
CA SER A 177 11.73 5.43 -18.72
C SER A 177 11.09 4.94 -17.42
N ALA A 178 10.60 3.69 -17.41
CA ALA A 178 10.03 3.06 -16.23
C ALA A 178 11.06 2.85 -15.11
N LYS A 179 12.28 2.38 -15.44
CA LYS A 179 13.37 2.22 -14.46
C LYS A 179 13.78 3.54 -13.82
N ILE A 180 13.92 4.60 -14.64
CA ILE A 180 14.26 5.95 -14.15
C ILE A 180 13.14 6.48 -13.26
N ALA A 181 11.88 6.34 -13.68
CA ALA A 181 10.71 6.76 -12.89
C ALA A 181 10.61 6.06 -11.53
N MET A 182 10.95 4.78 -11.45
CA MET A 182 10.97 4.01 -10.19
C MET A 182 12.04 4.51 -9.19
N ILE A 183 13.02 5.30 -9.62
CA ILE A 183 14.03 5.93 -8.74
C ILE A 183 13.66 7.40 -8.50
N VAL A 184 13.44 8.16 -9.57
CA VAL A 184 13.22 9.62 -9.50
C VAL A 184 11.93 9.95 -8.76
N GLY A 185 10.83 9.22 -9.00
CA GLY A 185 9.56 9.51 -8.37
C GLY A 185 9.59 9.39 -6.83
N PRO A 186 10.07 8.26 -6.26
CA PRO A 186 10.18 8.12 -4.81
C PRO A 186 11.14 9.13 -4.18
N VAL A 187 12.28 9.39 -4.83
CA VAL A 187 13.25 10.40 -4.37
C VAL A 187 12.58 11.78 -4.36
N LEU A 188 11.90 12.16 -5.44
CA LEU A 188 11.21 13.44 -5.52
C LEU A 188 10.14 13.58 -4.43
N PHE A 189 9.32 12.55 -4.19
CA PHE A 189 8.32 12.59 -3.13
C PHE A 189 8.95 12.74 -1.72
N TYR A 190 10.04 12.02 -1.46
CA TYR A 190 10.77 12.11 -0.21
C TYR A 190 11.44 13.48 -0.04
N LEU A 191 11.98 14.07 -1.10
CA LEU A 191 12.56 15.42 -1.04
C LEU A 191 11.48 16.47 -0.74
N LEU A 192 10.32 16.39 -1.41
CA LEU A 192 9.24 17.36 -1.25
C LEU A 192 8.55 17.28 0.12
N THR A 193 8.39 16.08 0.66
CA THR A 193 7.61 15.88 1.89
C THR A 193 8.46 15.46 3.09
N GLY A 194 9.75 15.21 2.91
CA GLY A 194 10.69 14.84 3.98
C GLY A 194 11.73 15.92 4.19
N THR A 195 12.77 15.93 3.36
CA THR A 195 13.95 16.81 3.55
C THR A 195 13.61 18.29 3.44
N PHE A 196 12.82 18.69 2.44
CA PHE A 196 12.49 20.08 2.16
C PHE A 196 11.03 20.43 2.50
N ASP A 197 10.37 19.64 3.36
CA ASP A 197 8.95 19.82 3.68
C ASP A 197 8.63 21.26 4.13
N GLY A 198 9.42 21.84 5.02
CA GLY A 198 9.20 23.22 5.50
C GLY A 198 9.28 24.29 4.41
N GLU A 199 10.29 24.21 3.55
CA GLU A 199 10.48 25.17 2.44
C GLU A 199 9.38 25.02 1.39
N VAL A 200 9.07 23.77 1.02
CA VAL A 200 8.03 23.45 0.05
C VAL A 200 6.66 23.90 0.56
N GLN A 201 6.36 23.69 1.84
CA GLN A 201 5.12 24.17 2.46
C GLN A 201 5.06 25.70 2.46
N SER A 202 6.15 26.39 2.79
CA SER A 202 6.21 27.87 2.75
C SER A 202 5.94 28.43 1.34
N ILE A 203 6.59 27.83 0.33
CA ILE A 203 6.36 28.18 -1.08
C ILE A 203 4.91 27.91 -1.46
N ALA A 204 4.39 26.74 -1.11
CA ALA A 204 3.03 26.37 -1.48
C ALA A 204 1.98 27.28 -0.82
N LYS A 205 2.18 27.67 0.45
CA LYS A 205 1.33 28.66 1.14
C LYS A 205 1.34 30.02 0.47
N SER A 206 2.52 30.53 0.10
CA SER A 206 2.62 31.82 -0.58
C SER A 206 1.99 31.81 -1.97
N MET A 207 2.11 30.70 -2.71
CA MET A 207 1.50 30.54 -4.03
C MET A 207 -0.02 30.37 -3.98
N LEU A 208 -0.55 29.65 -2.98
CA LEU A 208 -1.98 29.31 -2.88
C LEU A 208 -2.77 30.25 -1.96
N GLY A 209 -2.08 31.14 -1.23
CA GLY A 209 -2.71 32.05 -0.27
C GLY A 209 -3.35 31.35 0.92
N THR A 210 -2.86 30.16 1.29
CA THR A 210 -3.39 29.35 2.39
C THR A 210 -2.54 29.51 3.65
N GLU A 211 -3.17 29.64 4.81
CA GLU A 211 -2.44 29.69 6.10
C GLU A 211 -2.01 28.28 6.56
N ASP A 212 -2.79 27.25 6.19
CA ASP A 212 -2.58 25.87 6.59
C ASP A 212 -1.58 25.12 5.72
N ASN A 213 -0.95 24.10 6.31
CA ASN A 213 -0.07 23.18 5.57
C ASN A 213 -0.90 22.31 4.61
N ILE A 214 -0.35 22.09 3.42
CA ILE A 214 -0.97 21.22 2.43
C ILE A 214 -0.70 19.77 2.79
N HIS A 215 -1.76 18.96 2.77
CA HIS A 215 -1.66 17.54 3.06
C HIS A 215 -0.78 16.81 2.02
N PHE A 216 0.04 15.85 2.46
CA PHE A 216 1.01 15.12 1.62
C PHE A 216 0.38 14.44 0.39
N LEU A 217 -0.92 14.17 0.43
CA LEU A 217 -1.66 13.54 -0.66
C LEU A 217 -1.75 14.42 -1.92
N HIS A 218 -1.71 15.75 -1.77
CA HIS A 218 -1.63 16.66 -2.92
C HIS A 218 -0.25 16.60 -3.58
N PHE A 219 0.81 16.55 -2.77
CA PHE A 219 2.17 16.32 -3.29
C PHE A 219 2.31 14.95 -3.95
N LEU A 220 1.59 13.93 -3.47
CA LEU A 220 1.54 12.62 -4.12
C LEU A 220 0.97 12.71 -5.54
N ALA A 221 -0.13 13.44 -5.71
CA ALA A 221 -0.72 13.68 -7.04
C ALA A 221 0.22 14.46 -7.95
N LEU A 222 0.89 15.49 -7.42
CA LEU A 222 1.90 16.25 -8.16
C LEU A 222 3.06 15.36 -8.64
N VAL A 223 3.63 14.54 -7.75
CA VAL A 223 4.73 13.62 -8.08
C VAL A 223 4.28 12.58 -9.09
N PHE A 224 3.06 12.06 -8.98
CA PHE A 224 2.48 11.16 -9.97
C PHE A 224 2.48 11.80 -11.37
N LEU A 225 2.00 13.04 -11.49
CA LEU A 225 1.95 13.77 -12.76
C LEU A 225 3.35 14.05 -13.32
N ILE A 226 4.28 14.51 -12.48
CA ILE A 226 5.67 14.77 -12.89
C ILE A 226 6.34 13.47 -13.35
N THR A 227 6.15 12.37 -12.62
CA THR A 227 6.70 11.06 -12.99
C THR A 227 6.13 10.58 -14.31
N ALA A 228 4.82 10.73 -14.52
CA ALA A 228 4.16 10.36 -15.77
C ALA A 228 4.66 11.22 -16.95
N ALA A 229 4.73 12.53 -16.78
CA ALA A 229 5.25 13.45 -17.78
C ALA A 229 6.70 13.13 -18.14
N MET A 230 7.54 12.89 -17.14
CA MET A 230 8.94 12.48 -17.32
C MET A 230 9.03 11.17 -18.13
N MET A 231 8.21 10.17 -17.82
CA MET A 231 8.21 8.91 -18.55
C MET A 231 7.86 9.10 -20.04
N VAL A 232 6.85 9.93 -20.33
CA VAL A 232 6.46 10.27 -21.70
C VAL A 232 7.59 11.00 -22.43
N LEU A 233 8.23 11.98 -21.78
CA LEU A 233 9.34 12.73 -22.36
C LEU A 233 10.55 11.84 -22.68
N ILE A 234 11.00 11.03 -21.72
CA ILE A 234 12.13 10.09 -21.91
C ILE A 234 11.81 9.10 -23.04
N SER A 235 10.58 8.58 -23.07
CA SER A 235 10.16 7.61 -24.10
C SER A 235 10.06 8.23 -25.50
N LYS A 236 9.76 9.53 -25.60
CA LYS A 236 9.74 10.26 -26.87
C LYS A 236 11.16 10.60 -27.36
N ILE A 237 12.07 10.92 -26.45
CA ILE A 237 13.48 11.22 -26.77
C ILE A 237 14.24 9.94 -27.13
N TRP A 238 13.99 8.86 -26.39
CA TRP A 238 14.62 7.55 -26.59
C TRP A 238 13.55 6.47 -26.77
N PRO A 239 12.93 6.37 -27.95
CA PRO A 239 12.03 5.28 -28.26
C PRO A 239 12.81 3.95 -28.27
N GLU A 240 12.22 2.90 -27.71
CA GLU A 240 12.72 1.54 -27.80
C GLU A 240 11.78 0.75 -28.70
N ASP A 241 12.33 0.01 -29.67
CA ASP A 241 11.57 -0.94 -30.49
C ASP A 241 11.20 -2.16 -29.63
N TYR A 242 10.19 -2.01 -28.78
CA TYR A 242 9.63 -3.12 -28.02
C TYR A 242 8.77 -3.97 -28.96
N LYS A 243 9.30 -5.12 -29.36
CA LYS A 243 8.50 -6.18 -29.99
C LYS A 243 7.79 -6.96 -28.88
N GLU A 244 6.46 -6.81 -28.84
CA GLU A 244 5.59 -7.56 -27.94
C GLU A 244 5.87 -9.06 -28.11
N LYS A 245 6.50 -9.66 -27.11
CA LYS A 245 6.65 -11.11 -27.07
C LYS A 245 5.28 -11.63 -26.65
N SER A 246 4.50 -12.19 -27.58
CA SER A 246 3.24 -12.83 -27.24
C SER A 246 3.54 -13.96 -26.25
N LEU A 247 3.38 -13.68 -24.97
CA LEU A 247 3.38 -14.72 -23.95
C LEU A 247 2.06 -15.44 -24.16
N ASP A 248 2.08 -16.59 -24.84
CA ASP A 248 0.93 -17.47 -24.95
C ASP A 248 0.52 -17.94 -23.55
N ALA A 249 -0.34 -17.16 -22.90
CA ALA A 249 -0.90 -17.44 -21.58
C ALA A 249 -2.08 -18.41 -21.71
N HIS A 250 -1.91 -19.52 -22.42
CA HIS A 250 -2.96 -20.50 -22.69
C HIS A 250 -3.27 -21.46 -21.51
N LYS A 251 -2.84 -21.14 -20.28
CA LYS A 251 -2.99 -22.05 -19.12
C LYS A 251 -4.18 -21.74 -18.20
N VAL A 252 -4.83 -20.58 -18.33
CA VAL A 252 -5.91 -20.17 -17.42
C VAL A 252 -7.11 -19.70 -18.22
N ASP A 253 -8.31 -20.16 -17.84
CA ASP A 253 -9.57 -19.73 -18.44
C ASP A 253 -9.78 -18.23 -18.21
N MET A 254 -9.87 -17.48 -19.30
CA MET A 254 -10.04 -16.03 -19.34
C MET A 254 -11.50 -15.60 -19.50
N THR A 255 -12.47 -16.52 -19.40
CA THR A 255 -13.88 -16.14 -19.41
C THR A 255 -14.23 -15.34 -18.15
N PRO A 256 -14.74 -14.09 -18.30
CA PRO A 256 -15.09 -13.26 -17.15
C PRO A 256 -16.40 -13.75 -16.51
N TRP A 257 -16.54 -13.54 -15.21
CA TRP A 257 -17.77 -13.84 -14.49
C TRP A 257 -18.89 -12.90 -14.95
N LYS A 258 -20.03 -13.46 -15.39
CA LYS A 258 -21.18 -12.73 -15.93
C LYS A 258 -21.65 -11.56 -15.05
N HIS A 259 -21.58 -11.72 -13.73
CA HIS A 259 -22.06 -10.73 -12.76
C HIS A 259 -20.96 -9.77 -12.24
N ALA A 260 -19.72 -9.87 -12.74
CA ALA A 260 -18.62 -9.06 -12.24
C ALA A 260 -18.91 -7.55 -12.34
N LYS A 261 -19.49 -7.10 -13.46
CA LYS A 261 -19.87 -5.69 -13.65
C LYS A 261 -21.00 -5.27 -12.72
N SER A 262 -22.06 -6.07 -12.62
CA SER A 262 -23.21 -5.79 -11.75
C SER A 262 -22.81 -5.70 -10.28
N ALA A 263 -22.02 -6.66 -9.79
CA ALA A 263 -21.49 -6.65 -8.43
C ALA A 263 -20.59 -5.42 -8.20
N GLY A 264 -19.75 -5.06 -9.18
CA GLY A 264 -18.94 -3.84 -9.14
C GLY A 264 -19.80 -2.58 -8.98
N PHE A 265 -20.84 -2.41 -9.80
CA PHE A 265 -21.77 -1.27 -9.69
C PHE A 265 -22.48 -1.20 -8.34
N ILE A 266 -22.91 -2.35 -7.80
CA ILE A 266 -23.55 -2.41 -6.47
C ILE A 266 -22.58 -1.95 -5.39
N ILE A 267 -21.35 -2.47 -5.38
CA ILE A 267 -20.32 -2.09 -4.40
C ILE A 267 -19.99 -0.59 -4.52
N SER A 268 -19.80 -0.08 -5.74
CA SER A 268 -19.57 1.36 -5.94
C SER A 268 -20.75 2.21 -5.48
N GLY A 269 -21.98 1.79 -5.73
CA GLY A 269 -23.18 2.45 -5.23
C GLY A 269 -23.23 2.49 -3.70
N LEU A 270 -22.92 1.38 -3.04
CA LEU A 270 -22.83 1.30 -1.57
C LEU A 270 -21.76 2.26 -1.02
N VAL A 271 -20.60 2.35 -1.66
CA VAL A 271 -19.56 3.32 -1.29
C VAL A 271 -20.11 4.75 -1.37
N ILE A 272 -20.73 5.12 -2.49
CA ILE A 272 -21.30 6.47 -2.66
C ILE A 272 -22.34 6.76 -1.57
N ILE A 273 -23.22 5.81 -1.27
CA ILE A 273 -24.22 5.94 -0.20
C ILE A 273 -23.55 6.17 1.16
N ILE A 274 -22.52 5.39 1.50
CA ILE A 274 -21.78 5.56 2.76
C ILE A 274 -21.16 6.97 2.83
N TYR A 275 -20.55 7.45 1.74
CA TYR A 275 -19.99 8.80 1.70
C TYR A 275 -21.06 9.88 1.86
N VAL A 276 -22.21 9.73 1.19
CA VAL A 276 -23.32 10.71 1.29
C VAL A 276 -23.91 10.73 2.71
N ILE A 277 -24.12 9.56 3.33
CA ILE A 277 -24.64 9.47 4.70
C ILE A 277 -23.66 10.07 5.71
N LEU A 278 -22.36 9.81 5.57
CA LEU A 278 -21.35 10.32 6.49
C LEU A 278 -20.98 11.79 6.25
N ALA A 279 -21.36 12.37 5.11
CA ALA A 279 -21.13 13.78 4.78
C ALA A 279 -22.24 14.71 5.32
N GLN A 280 -23.36 14.15 5.79
CA GLN A 280 -24.44 14.89 6.48
C GLN A 280 -24.10 15.09 7.94
#